data_AF-A0ABD3MK05-F1
#
_entry.id   AF-A0ABD3MK05-F1
#
_cell.length_a   1.000
_cell.length_b   1.000
_cell.length_c   1.000
_cell.angle_alpha   90.00
_cell.angle_beta   90.00
_cell.angle_gamma   90.00
#
_symmetry.space_group_name_H-M   'P 1'
#
loop_
_entity.id
_entity.type
_entity.pdbx_description
1 polymer ?
#
loop_
_entity_poly.entity_id
_entity_poly.type
_entity_poly.pdbx_seq_one_letter_code
_entity_poly.pdbx_strand_id
1 'polypeptide(L)'
;MLHDFAWLAFVCSIRPDIVDDAKVRIVGNGPVRIMIEDCVRRLLSHDVDGELDGTIDCKIDLFWDELTHFQNRTGPFACQAWFNSSDCINGRSAVWHSKYSRNHTQVFGPIACHTTAKITGSGGAEQGWSDNKERDELEKPNCDTPDALWGDDDEQFDLGLEKWGVNFEELKKPLGPRRVFKCWVEDWENVMDKGDAMRTKFLVKYGGLVFDDIDALPPVRMRVSSTKLKYIKRSGWHAMGEPPDYKGDGSDDEVLEPFAISEDVLIELIKTTEQPEILNVRLALNEEEGHDSDDSNNDSVSS
;
A
#
# COMPACT_ATOMS: atom_id res chain seq x y z
N MET A 1 -8.97 19.47 13.14
CA MET A 1 -9.99 19.35 12.09
C MET A 1 -10.16 17.86 11.83
N LEU A 2 -11.31 17.26 12.12
CA LEU A 2 -11.52 15.86 11.72
C LEU A 2 -11.47 15.82 10.20
N HIS A 3 -10.61 14.94 9.66
CA HIS A 3 -10.46 14.69 8.23
C HIS A 3 -11.81 14.25 7.65
N ASP A 4 -12.17 14.64 6.41
CA ASP A 4 -13.47 14.33 5.78
C ASP A 4 -13.83 12.84 5.85
N PHE A 5 -12.81 12.00 5.73
CA PHE A 5 -12.91 10.54 5.81
C PHE A 5 -13.37 10.04 7.20
N ALA A 6 -13.00 10.75 8.27
CA ALA A 6 -13.41 10.42 9.63
C ALA A 6 -14.90 10.70 9.86
N TRP A 7 -15.43 11.77 9.25
CA TRP A 7 -16.87 12.02 9.24
C TRP A 7 -17.62 10.95 8.45
N LEU A 8 -17.11 10.56 7.28
CA LEU A 8 -17.70 9.48 6.49
C LEU A 8 -17.71 8.14 7.26
N ALA A 9 -16.61 7.79 7.94
CA ALA A 9 -16.55 6.57 8.75
C ALA A 9 -17.50 6.61 9.96
N PHE A 10 -17.63 7.79 10.57
CA PHE A 10 -18.52 8.02 11.70
C PHE A 10 -19.99 7.79 11.32
N VAL A 11 -20.44 8.32 10.17
CA VAL A 11 -21.82 8.12 9.70
C VAL A 11 -22.09 6.69 9.19
N CYS A 12 -21.05 6.00 8.73
CA CYS A 12 -21.09 4.61 8.30
C CYS A 12 -20.83 3.60 9.43
N SER A 13 -20.75 4.03 10.69
CA SER A 13 -20.54 3.09 11.79
C SER A 13 -21.78 2.24 12.03
N ILE A 14 -21.60 0.97 12.40
CA ILE A 14 -22.72 0.10 12.79
C ILE A 14 -23.15 0.26 14.25
N ARG A 15 -22.28 0.84 15.06
CA ARG A 15 -22.50 0.97 16.49
C ARG A 15 -23.76 1.81 16.76
N PRO A 16 -24.79 1.28 17.43
CA PRO A 16 -26.06 1.99 17.60
C PRO A 16 -25.90 3.36 18.27
N ASP A 17 -25.01 3.46 19.25
CA ASP A 17 -24.68 4.70 19.95
C ASP A 17 -24.05 5.75 19.02
N ILE A 18 -23.20 5.31 18.09
CA ILE A 18 -22.57 6.17 17.09
C ILE A 18 -23.57 6.57 16.01
N VAL A 19 -24.42 5.64 15.56
CA VAL A 19 -25.46 5.91 14.55
C VAL A 19 -26.43 6.98 15.04
N ASP A 20 -26.88 6.89 16.30
CA ASP A 20 -27.80 7.86 16.87
C ASP A 20 -27.15 9.24 17.08
N ASP A 21 -25.88 9.28 17.51
CA ASP A 21 -25.11 10.54 17.59
C ASP A 21 -24.85 11.14 16.20
N ALA A 22 -24.58 10.31 15.18
CA ALA A 22 -24.40 10.73 13.80
C ALA A 22 -25.67 11.36 13.23
N LYS A 23 -26.84 10.74 13.42
CA LYS A 23 -28.13 11.30 13.00
C LYS A 23 -28.34 12.71 13.55
N VAL A 24 -28.06 12.92 14.84
CA VAL A 24 -28.23 14.24 15.48
C VAL A 24 -27.24 15.26 14.94
N ARG A 25 -25.97 14.88 14.72
CA ARG A 25 -24.91 15.80 14.30
C ARG A 25 -24.98 16.19 12.82
N ILE A 26 -25.56 15.34 11.97
CA ILE A 26 -25.79 15.65 10.54
C ILE A 26 -26.96 16.63 10.40
N VAL A 27 -28.02 16.43 11.18
CA VAL A 27 -29.24 17.26 11.11
C VAL A 27 -28.93 18.67 11.63
N GLY A 28 -28.80 19.63 10.71
CA GLY A 28 -28.52 21.03 10.99
C GLY A 28 -27.08 21.48 10.77
N ASN A 29 -26.18 20.58 10.35
CA ASN A 29 -24.77 20.89 10.09
C ASN A 29 -24.43 20.76 8.60
N GLY A 30 -24.84 21.76 7.81
CA GLY A 30 -24.58 21.83 6.37
C GLY A 30 -23.12 21.60 5.96
N PRO A 31 -22.12 22.17 6.67
CA PRO A 31 -20.71 21.90 6.39
C PRO A 31 -20.31 20.42 6.46
N VAL A 32 -20.82 19.65 7.42
CA VAL A 32 -20.50 18.21 7.56
C VAL A 32 -21.06 17.42 6.39
N ARG A 33 -22.26 17.78 5.90
CA ARG A 33 -22.84 17.16 4.71
C ARG A 33 -21.94 17.36 3.48
N ILE A 34 -21.46 18.59 3.25
CA ILE A 34 -20.57 18.91 2.13
C ILE A 34 -19.27 18.10 2.23
N MET A 35 -18.66 18.01 3.42
CA MET A 35 -17.43 17.22 3.63
C MET A 35 -17.63 15.73 3.31
N ILE A 36 -18.77 15.17 3.69
CA ILE A 36 -19.12 13.77 3.40
C ILE A 36 -19.25 13.57 1.89
N GLU A 37 -19.99 14.44 1.20
CA GLU A 37 -20.17 14.37 -0.25
C GLU A 37 -18.84 14.51 -1.01
N ASP A 38 -17.98 15.45 -0.61
CA ASP A 38 -16.65 15.62 -1.21
C ASP A 38 -15.76 14.39 -1.00
N CYS A 39 -15.87 13.73 0.15
CA CYS A 39 -15.17 12.47 0.41
C CYS A 39 -15.71 11.34 -0.48
N VAL A 40 -17.03 11.25 -0.65
CA VAL A 40 -17.68 10.26 -1.53
C VAL A 40 -17.28 10.48 -2.99
N ARG A 41 -17.26 11.73 -3.47
CA ARG A 41 -16.79 12.08 -4.83
C ARG A 41 -15.35 11.60 -5.06
N ARG A 42 -14.46 11.79 -4.10
CA ARG A 42 -13.06 11.33 -4.17
C ARG A 42 -12.93 9.80 -4.16
N LEU A 43 -13.88 9.07 -3.56
CA LEU A 43 -13.87 7.61 -3.59
C LEU A 43 -14.43 7.05 -4.90
N LEU A 44 -15.39 7.76 -5.52
CA LEU A 44 -16.00 7.39 -6.79
C LEU A 44 -15.20 7.88 -8.02
N SER A 45 -14.15 8.68 -7.86
CA SER A 45 -13.39 9.28 -8.97
C SER A 45 -12.59 8.27 -9.81
N HIS A 46 -12.47 7.01 -9.37
CA HIS A 46 -11.84 5.94 -10.15
C HIS A 46 -12.81 5.27 -11.15
N ASP A 47 -14.12 5.52 -11.05
CA ASP A 47 -15.13 5.00 -12.01
C ASP A 47 -15.16 5.80 -13.33
N VAL A 48 -14.29 6.79 -13.52
CA VAL A 48 -14.45 7.88 -14.50
C VAL A 48 -13.64 7.65 -15.79
N ASP A 49 -13.81 6.49 -16.42
CA ASP A 49 -13.46 6.33 -17.83
C ASP A 49 -14.67 6.74 -18.70
N GLY A 50 -14.90 8.06 -18.82
CA GLY A 50 -15.73 8.63 -19.89
C GLY A 50 -17.24 8.81 -19.64
N GLU A 51 -17.72 8.94 -18.40
CA GLU A 51 -19.15 9.19 -18.12
C GLU A 51 -19.57 10.67 -18.29
N LEU A 52 -20.83 10.87 -18.72
CA LEU A 52 -21.51 12.16 -18.90
C LEU A 52 -21.62 12.97 -17.60
N ASP A 53 -21.62 14.30 -17.72
CA ASP A 53 -21.89 15.26 -16.64
C ASP A 53 -23.18 14.87 -15.88
N GLY A 54 -23.07 14.62 -14.56
CA GLY A 54 -24.20 14.36 -13.66
C GLY A 54 -24.34 12.93 -13.11
N THR A 55 -23.60 11.94 -13.61
CA THR A 55 -23.68 10.55 -13.08
C THR A 55 -23.20 10.45 -11.62
N ILE A 56 -22.19 11.24 -11.25
CA ILE A 56 -21.65 11.28 -9.88
C ILE A 56 -22.68 11.86 -8.90
N ASP A 57 -23.41 12.91 -9.30
CA ASP A 57 -24.43 13.52 -8.44
C ASP A 57 -25.59 12.55 -8.18
N CYS A 58 -26.02 11.77 -9.19
CA CYS A 58 -26.98 10.69 -9.01
C CYS A 58 -26.48 9.60 -8.04
N LYS A 59 -25.19 9.23 -8.11
CA LYS A 59 -24.59 8.26 -7.16
C LYS A 59 -24.53 8.83 -5.73
N ILE A 60 -24.31 10.13 -5.56
CA ILE A 60 -24.33 10.80 -4.25
C ILE A 60 -25.74 10.82 -3.67
N ASP A 61 -26.76 11.13 -4.49
CA ASP A 61 -28.15 11.09 -4.04
C ASP A 61 -28.53 9.67 -3.59
N LEU A 62 -28.15 8.66 -4.38
CA LEU A 62 -28.36 7.25 -4.05
C LEU A 62 -27.63 6.84 -2.75
N PHE A 63 -26.43 7.35 -2.52
CA PHE A 63 -25.71 7.14 -1.26
C PHE A 63 -26.51 7.66 -0.05
N TRP A 64 -27.10 8.85 -0.15
CA TRP A 64 -27.90 9.42 0.94
C TRP A 64 -29.21 8.65 1.18
N ASP A 65 -29.86 8.17 0.12
CA ASP A 65 -31.06 7.33 0.23
C ASP A 65 -30.74 6.00 0.92
N GLU A 66 -29.66 5.32 0.51
CA GLU A 66 -29.21 4.06 1.11
C GLU A 66 -28.74 4.24 2.56
N LEU A 67 -28.03 5.35 2.86
CA LEU A 67 -27.65 5.70 4.23
C LEU A 67 -28.89 5.93 5.11
N THR A 68 -29.93 6.58 4.58
CA THR A 68 -31.19 6.79 5.28
C THR A 68 -31.88 5.46 5.59
N HIS A 69 -31.87 4.53 4.63
CA HIS A 69 -32.38 3.17 4.84
C HIS A 69 -31.61 2.41 5.92
N PHE A 70 -30.28 2.51 5.92
CA PHE A 70 -29.41 1.93 6.93
C PHE A 70 -29.70 2.50 8.33
N GLN A 71 -29.70 3.83 8.46
CA GLN A 71 -29.94 4.55 9.71
C GLN A 71 -31.32 4.26 10.31
N ASN A 72 -32.34 4.16 9.46
CA ASN A 72 -33.71 3.87 9.90
C ASN A 72 -34.02 2.38 9.99
N ARG A 73 -33.08 1.49 9.63
CA ARG A 73 -33.28 0.03 9.52
C ARG A 73 -34.50 -0.33 8.68
N THR A 74 -34.59 0.30 7.51
CA THR A 74 -35.69 0.11 6.56
C THR A 74 -35.17 -0.39 5.22
N GLY A 75 -36.08 -0.83 4.34
CA GLY A 75 -35.73 -1.27 2.99
C GLY A 75 -34.79 -2.49 3.02
N PRO A 76 -33.62 -2.44 2.33
CA PRO A 76 -32.65 -3.53 2.33
C PRO A 76 -32.16 -3.94 3.73
N PHE A 77 -32.22 -3.02 4.71
CA PHE A 77 -31.74 -3.23 6.08
C PHE A 77 -32.85 -3.56 7.09
N ALA A 78 -34.03 -3.97 6.63
CA ALA A 78 -35.15 -4.30 7.52
C ALA A 78 -34.94 -5.59 8.34
N CYS A 79 -33.96 -6.43 7.96
CA CYS A 79 -33.68 -7.68 8.65
C CYS A 79 -33.00 -7.42 10.01
N GLN A 80 -33.78 -7.50 11.09
CA GLN A 80 -33.26 -7.28 12.45
C GLN A 80 -32.17 -8.29 12.86
N ALA A 81 -32.15 -9.49 12.27
CA ALA A 81 -31.15 -10.52 12.57
C ALA A 81 -29.71 -10.07 12.21
N TRP A 82 -29.54 -9.24 11.18
CA TRP A 82 -28.22 -8.74 10.78
C TRP A 82 -27.57 -7.88 11.85
N PHE A 83 -28.36 -7.10 12.59
CA PHE A 83 -27.90 -6.22 13.66
C PHE A 83 -27.67 -6.97 14.99
N ASN A 84 -28.07 -8.24 15.07
CA ASN A 84 -27.80 -9.09 16.24
C ASN A 84 -26.54 -9.96 16.03
N SER A 85 -25.85 -9.81 14.89
CA SER A 85 -24.60 -10.53 14.62
C SER A 85 -23.47 -10.11 15.58
N SER A 86 -22.55 -11.04 15.85
CA SER A 86 -21.35 -10.79 16.68
C SER A 86 -20.52 -9.61 16.15
N ASP A 87 -20.49 -9.43 14.83
CA ASP A 87 -19.81 -8.30 14.17
C ASP A 87 -20.41 -6.93 14.54
N CYS A 88 -21.74 -6.84 14.64
CA CYS A 88 -22.43 -5.61 15.05
C CYS A 88 -22.14 -5.27 16.52
N ILE A 89 -22.21 -6.28 17.40
CA ILE A 89 -21.99 -6.11 18.85
C ILE A 89 -20.54 -5.71 19.14
N ASN A 90 -19.59 -6.32 18.44
CA ASN A 90 -18.16 -6.04 18.59
C ASN A 90 -17.72 -4.77 17.83
N GLY A 91 -18.63 -4.09 17.14
CA GLY A 91 -18.34 -2.85 16.40
C GLY A 91 -17.45 -3.05 15.17
N ARG A 92 -17.35 -4.27 14.62
CA ARG A 92 -16.60 -4.62 13.40
C ARG A 92 -17.35 -4.15 12.16
N SER A 93 -17.41 -2.84 11.98
CA SER A 93 -18.24 -2.19 10.95
C SER A 93 -17.86 -2.63 9.53
N ALA A 94 -16.55 -2.73 9.22
CA ALA A 94 -16.08 -3.15 7.89
C ALA A 94 -16.52 -4.57 7.52
N VAL A 95 -16.31 -5.53 8.43
CA VAL A 95 -16.70 -6.94 8.25
C VAL A 95 -18.21 -7.06 8.10
N TRP A 96 -18.98 -6.31 8.90
CA TRP A 96 -20.43 -6.31 8.78
C TRP A 96 -20.90 -5.72 7.45
N HIS A 97 -20.35 -4.59 7.01
CA HIS A 97 -20.71 -4.00 5.72
C HIS A 97 -20.38 -4.95 4.56
N SER A 98 -19.26 -5.67 4.63
CA SER A 98 -18.91 -6.67 3.61
C SER A 98 -19.96 -7.79 3.51
N LYS A 99 -20.48 -8.29 4.63
CA LYS A 99 -21.46 -9.39 4.66
C LYS A 99 -22.88 -8.94 4.29
N TYR A 100 -23.33 -7.82 4.86
CA TYR A 100 -24.77 -7.47 4.85
C TYR A 100 -25.10 -6.21 4.05
N SER A 101 -24.15 -5.31 3.81
CA SER A 101 -24.41 -4.04 3.12
C SER A 101 -23.97 -4.07 1.66
N ARG A 102 -22.79 -4.64 1.38
CA ARG A 102 -22.11 -4.57 0.08
C ARG A 102 -22.92 -5.16 -1.06
N ASN A 103 -23.60 -6.28 -0.82
CA ASN A 103 -24.41 -6.96 -1.86
C ASN A 103 -25.86 -6.44 -1.95
N HIS A 104 -26.26 -5.58 -1.02
CA HIS A 104 -27.65 -5.10 -0.87
C HIS A 104 -27.81 -3.61 -1.20
N THR A 105 -26.70 -2.92 -1.46
CA THR A 105 -26.67 -1.50 -1.81
C THR A 105 -25.71 -1.29 -2.97
N GLN A 106 -25.99 -0.31 -3.82
CA GLN A 106 -25.20 -0.03 -5.00
C GLN A 106 -24.02 0.89 -4.69
N VAL A 107 -24.19 1.84 -3.75
CA VAL A 107 -23.17 2.87 -3.48
C VAL A 107 -22.74 2.85 -2.01
N PHE A 108 -23.70 2.85 -1.07
CA PHE A 108 -23.42 2.95 0.36
C PHE A 108 -22.57 1.79 0.89
N GLY A 109 -22.91 0.54 0.60
CA GLY A 109 -22.23 -0.63 1.16
C GLY A 109 -20.76 -0.74 0.78
N PRO A 110 -20.40 -0.63 -0.52
CA PRO A 110 -18.99 -0.56 -0.93
C PRO A 110 -18.23 0.58 -0.25
N ILE A 111 -18.81 1.79 -0.21
CA ILE A 111 -18.18 2.96 0.41
C ILE A 111 -18.03 2.78 1.93
N ALA A 112 -19.06 2.31 2.62
CA ALA A 112 -19.06 2.09 4.06
C ALA A 112 -18.03 1.02 4.45
N CYS A 113 -17.96 -0.07 3.68
CA CYS A 113 -16.94 -1.12 3.85
C CYS A 113 -15.53 -0.55 3.70
N HIS A 114 -15.26 0.19 2.61
CA HIS A 114 -13.95 0.78 2.35
C HIS A 114 -13.56 1.83 3.40
N THR A 115 -14.52 2.64 3.83
CA THR A 115 -14.27 3.75 4.75
C THR A 115 -14.01 3.25 6.17
N THR A 116 -14.81 2.30 6.62
CA THR A 116 -14.67 1.77 7.98
C THR A 116 -13.43 0.89 8.12
N ALA A 117 -13.03 0.16 7.07
CA ALA A 117 -11.80 -0.65 7.07
C ALA A 117 -10.53 0.16 7.34
N LYS A 118 -10.42 1.37 6.77
CA LYS A 118 -9.22 2.21 6.94
C LYS A 118 -9.10 2.82 8.35
N ILE A 119 -10.20 3.12 9.03
CA ILE A 119 -10.16 3.75 10.37
C ILE A 119 -10.02 2.72 11.49
N THR A 120 -10.56 1.51 11.33
CA THR A 120 -10.47 0.44 12.34
C THR A 120 -9.13 -0.30 12.35
N GLY A 121 -8.11 0.20 11.66
CA GLY A 121 -6.79 -0.46 11.60
C GLY A 121 -6.72 -1.64 10.63
N SER A 122 -7.71 -1.81 9.75
CA SER A 122 -7.75 -2.87 8.71
C SER A 122 -7.09 -2.40 7.40
N GLY A 123 -6.35 -1.29 7.41
CA GLY A 123 -5.86 -0.59 6.22
C GLY A 123 -4.35 -0.46 6.20
N GLY A 124 -3.65 -1.56 5.90
CA GLY A 124 -2.22 -1.56 5.60
C GLY A 124 -1.73 -2.88 4.97
N ALA A 125 -2.34 -4.02 5.33
CA ALA A 125 -1.91 -5.34 4.86
C ALA A 125 -2.89 -6.06 3.90
N GLU A 126 -4.12 -5.57 3.71
CA GLU A 126 -5.19 -6.35 3.06
C GLU A 126 -5.63 -5.83 1.67
N GLN A 127 -4.85 -4.95 1.02
CA GLN A 127 -5.04 -4.69 -0.42
C GLN A 127 -4.32 -5.71 -1.32
N GLY A 128 -3.95 -6.85 -0.75
CA GLY A 128 -3.60 -8.07 -1.44
C GLY A 128 -4.78 -9.03 -1.47
N TRP A 129 -5.63 -8.85 -2.48
CA TRP A 129 -6.48 -9.87 -3.12
C TRP A 129 -7.91 -10.04 -2.60
N SER A 130 -8.81 -9.85 -3.57
CA SER A 130 -10.23 -10.16 -3.56
C SER A 130 -10.50 -11.62 -3.16
N ASP A 131 -11.60 -11.83 -2.44
CA ASP A 131 -12.33 -13.11 -2.30
C ASP A 131 -11.74 -14.22 -1.42
N ASN A 132 -12.10 -14.23 -0.12
CA ASN A 132 -12.61 -15.39 0.66
C ASN A 132 -12.36 -15.24 2.17
N LYS A 133 -13.44 -15.20 2.99
CA LYS A 133 -13.63 -15.95 4.26
C LYS A 133 -14.82 -15.40 5.05
N GLU A 134 -16.04 -15.66 4.57
CA GLU A 134 -17.11 -16.01 5.50
C GLU A 134 -16.85 -17.44 5.98
N ARG A 135 -16.34 -17.61 7.21
CA ARG A 135 -16.53 -18.78 8.10
C ARG A 135 -15.45 -18.77 9.18
N ASP A 136 -15.80 -18.29 10.37
CA ASP A 136 -14.95 -18.49 11.54
C ASP A 136 -15.79 -18.55 12.84
N GLU A 137 -16.83 -19.40 12.86
CA GLU A 137 -17.55 -19.77 14.10
C GLU A 137 -18.03 -21.25 14.06
N LEU A 138 -17.18 -22.20 13.64
CA LEU A 138 -17.38 -23.62 13.93
C LEU A 138 -16.13 -24.17 14.63
N GLU A 139 -16.37 -24.89 15.72
CA GLU A 139 -15.36 -25.43 16.64
C GLU A 139 -14.20 -26.12 15.91
N LYS A 140 -12.97 -25.75 16.32
CA LYS A 140 -11.69 -26.20 15.75
C LYS A 140 -11.57 -27.73 15.75
N PRO A 141 -11.59 -28.41 14.59
CA PRO A 141 -11.24 -29.82 14.51
C PRO A 141 -9.71 -29.97 14.51
N ASN A 142 -9.22 -30.89 15.35
CA ASN A 142 -7.82 -31.33 15.38
C ASN A 142 -7.38 -31.82 13.99
N CYS A 143 -6.07 -31.75 13.69
CA CYS A 143 -5.46 -31.99 12.37
C CYS A 143 -5.56 -33.42 11.81
N ASP A 144 -6.37 -34.29 12.43
CA ASP A 144 -6.57 -35.68 12.05
C ASP A 144 -7.76 -35.90 11.08
N THR A 145 -8.44 -34.83 10.65
CA THR A 145 -9.62 -34.93 9.78
C THR A 145 -9.54 -34.02 8.54
N PRO A 146 -10.22 -34.39 7.42
CA PRO A 146 -10.12 -33.67 6.14
C PRO A 146 -10.60 -32.21 6.16
N ASP A 147 -11.30 -31.80 7.22
CA ASP A 147 -11.95 -30.49 7.38
C ASP A 147 -11.20 -29.56 8.36
N ALA A 148 -9.95 -29.90 8.73
CA ALA A 148 -9.11 -29.07 9.61
C ALA A 148 -8.76 -27.72 8.95
N LEU A 149 -8.95 -26.62 9.71
CA LEU A 149 -8.69 -25.25 9.28
C LEU A 149 -7.62 -24.61 10.17
N TRP A 150 -6.68 -23.91 9.54
CA TRP A 150 -5.58 -23.14 10.14
C TRP A 150 -6.12 -22.09 11.13
N GLY A 151 -5.62 -22.07 12.37
CA GLY A 151 -5.96 -21.08 13.41
C GLY A 151 -4.77 -20.20 13.83
N ASP A 152 -4.98 -19.25 14.74
CA ASP A 152 -3.99 -18.24 15.18
C ASP A 152 -2.64 -18.81 15.69
N ASP A 153 -2.62 -20.05 16.20
CA ASP A 153 -1.37 -20.73 16.57
C ASP A 153 -0.61 -21.25 15.34
N ASP A 154 -1.28 -21.46 14.21
CA ASP A 154 -0.68 -21.75 12.91
C ASP A 154 -0.28 -20.46 12.14
N GLU A 155 -0.74 -19.28 12.56
CA GLU A 155 -0.29 -17.96 12.07
C GLU A 155 1.05 -17.54 12.70
N GLN A 156 1.49 -18.23 13.74
CA GLN A 156 2.83 -18.06 14.29
C GLN A 156 3.83 -18.67 13.28
N PHE A 157 4.47 -17.80 12.49
CA PHE A 157 5.51 -18.15 11.50
C PHE A 157 6.58 -19.13 12.03
N ASP A 158 6.76 -19.19 13.35
CA ASP A 158 7.80 -19.98 14.01
C ASP A 158 7.33 -21.39 14.41
N LEU A 159 6.02 -21.66 14.48
CA LEU A 159 5.49 -22.94 14.97
C LEU A 159 5.61 -24.04 13.89
N GLY A 160 6.64 -24.87 14.03
CA GLY A 160 6.84 -26.09 13.25
C GLY A 160 7.93 -26.03 12.17
N LEU A 161 8.54 -24.87 11.94
CA LEU A 161 9.67 -24.69 11.02
C LEU A 161 11.03 -25.04 11.65
N GLU A 162 11.14 -24.99 12.98
CA GLU A 162 12.32 -25.43 13.75
C GLU A 162 12.66 -26.92 13.50
N LYS A 163 11.62 -27.75 13.28
CA LYS A 163 11.73 -29.16 12.90
C LYS A 163 12.48 -29.38 11.57
N TRP A 164 12.50 -28.38 10.69
CA TRP A 164 13.10 -28.43 9.36
C TRP A 164 14.43 -27.66 9.28
N GLY A 165 14.94 -27.15 10.41
CA GLY A 165 16.21 -26.43 10.48
C GLY A 165 16.19 -25.04 9.83
N VAL A 166 15.02 -24.43 9.64
CA VAL A 166 14.86 -23.10 9.02
C VAL A 166 15.10 -22.00 10.05
N ASN A 167 15.92 -20.99 9.71
CA ASN A 167 16.26 -19.89 10.62
C ASN A 167 15.20 -18.77 10.57
N PHE A 168 14.40 -18.67 11.63
CA PHE A 168 13.26 -17.77 11.77
C PHE A 168 13.64 -16.28 11.85
N GLU A 169 14.84 -15.95 12.34
CA GLU A 169 15.27 -14.56 12.51
C GLU A 169 15.54 -13.86 11.17
N GLU A 170 15.84 -14.64 10.12
CA GLU A 170 16.17 -14.12 8.79
C GLU A 170 14.92 -13.72 8.00
N LEU A 171 13.82 -14.47 8.16
CA LEU A 171 12.56 -14.29 7.43
C LEU A 171 11.68 -13.17 7.99
N LYS A 172 11.86 -12.82 9.28
CA LYS A 172 11.16 -11.69 9.92
C LYS A 172 11.78 -10.34 9.59
N LYS A 173 12.93 -10.29 8.94
CA LYS A 173 13.55 -9.03 8.51
C LYS A 173 12.64 -8.38 7.45
N PRO A 174 12.18 -7.14 7.63
CA PRO A 174 11.38 -6.46 6.62
C PRO A 174 12.25 -6.17 5.40
N LEU A 175 12.23 -7.08 4.44
CA LEU A 175 12.83 -6.89 3.14
C LEU A 175 11.85 -6.02 2.33
N GLY A 176 12.30 -4.87 1.82
CA GLY A 176 11.50 -4.05 0.90
C GLY A 176 11.06 -4.82 -0.35
N PRO A 177 10.22 -4.25 -1.22
CA PRO A 177 9.86 -4.90 -2.49
C PRO A 177 11.12 -5.26 -3.29
N ARG A 178 11.21 -6.51 -3.76
CA ARG A 178 12.40 -7.00 -4.50
C ARG A 178 12.62 -6.13 -5.75
N ARG A 179 13.77 -5.47 -5.81
CA ARG A 179 14.14 -4.58 -6.92
C ARG A 179 15.36 -5.12 -7.64
N VAL A 180 15.25 -5.31 -8.95
CA VAL A 180 16.41 -5.63 -9.79
C VAL A 180 17.06 -4.33 -10.23
N PHE A 181 18.32 -4.13 -9.82
CA PHE A 181 19.13 -3.01 -10.29
C PHE A 181 20.04 -3.50 -11.43
N LYS A 182 19.84 -2.94 -12.62
CA LYS A 182 20.66 -3.22 -13.79
C LYS A 182 21.94 -2.41 -13.71
N CYS A 183 23.07 -3.10 -13.62
CA CYS A 183 24.38 -2.48 -13.44
C CYS A 183 25.00 -2.01 -14.76
N TRP A 184 24.21 -1.43 -15.65
CA TRP A 184 24.65 -0.82 -16.90
C TRP A 184 23.78 0.39 -17.23
N VAL A 185 24.28 1.25 -18.13
CA VAL A 185 23.51 2.38 -18.65
C VAL A 185 22.48 1.82 -19.65
N GLU A 186 21.20 2.07 -19.41
CA GLU A 186 20.14 1.58 -20.28
C GLU A 186 19.90 2.54 -21.47
N ASP A 187 19.35 2.04 -22.58
CA ASP A 187 19.10 2.83 -23.80
C ASP A 187 18.25 4.09 -23.57
N TRP A 188 17.39 4.05 -22.55
CA TRP A 188 16.52 5.17 -22.20
C TRP A 188 17.22 6.24 -21.34
N GLU A 189 18.41 5.97 -20.79
CA GLU A 189 19.12 6.84 -19.85
C GLU A 189 19.88 7.98 -20.52
N ASN A 190 19.13 8.91 -21.09
CA ASN A 190 19.70 10.14 -21.63
C ASN A 190 19.97 11.15 -20.52
N VAL A 191 21.20 11.18 -20.00
CA VAL A 191 21.63 12.13 -18.96
C VAL A 191 21.54 13.60 -19.39
N MET A 192 21.52 13.90 -20.69
CA MET A 192 21.51 15.27 -21.20
C MET A 192 20.08 15.83 -21.34
N ASP A 193 19.05 14.99 -21.34
CA ASP A 193 17.66 15.44 -21.40
C ASP A 193 17.19 15.99 -20.04
N LYS A 194 16.91 17.30 -19.99
CA LYS A 194 16.48 18.01 -18.78
C LYS A 194 14.97 17.85 -18.49
N GLY A 195 14.28 16.92 -19.15
CA GLY A 195 12.87 16.64 -18.87
C GLY A 195 12.61 16.11 -17.46
N ASP A 196 11.51 16.55 -16.84
CA ASP A 196 11.10 16.07 -15.51
C ASP A 196 10.80 14.56 -15.51
N ALA A 197 10.36 14.01 -16.64
CA ALA A 197 10.15 12.57 -16.81
C ALA A 197 11.46 11.78 -16.64
N MET A 198 12.57 12.29 -17.18
CA MET A 198 13.89 11.66 -17.05
C MET A 198 14.38 11.73 -15.61
N ARG A 199 14.20 12.87 -14.95
CA ARG A 199 14.50 13.02 -13.52
C ARG A 199 13.79 11.95 -12.68
N THR A 200 12.50 11.74 -12.87
CA THR A 200 11.72 10.73 -12.12
C THR A 200 12.23 9.32 -12.38
N LYS A 201 12.55 8.97 -13.63
CA LYS A 201 13.10 7.64 -13.95
C LYS A 201 14.45 7.39 -13.30
N PHE A 202 15.35 8.39 -13.29
CA PHE A 202 16.63 8.29 -12.60
C PHE A 202 16.46 8.10 -11.08
N LEU A 203 15.53 8.82 -10.45
CA LEU A 203 15.23 8.62 -9.02
C LEU A 203 14.70 7.21 -8.73
N VAL A 204 13.88 6.64 -9.62
CA VAL A 204 13.40 5.26 -9.48
C VAL A 204 14.53 4.24 -9.60
N LYS A 205 15.52 4.45 -10.49
CA LYS A 205 16.63 3.50 -10.69
C LYS A 205 17.81 3.68 -9.74
N TYR A 206 18.11 4.87 -9.27
CA TYR A 206 19.28 5.13 -8.40
C TYR A 206 18.90 5.51 -6.97
N GLY A 207 17.70 6.05 -6.74
CA GLY A 207 17.29 6.56 -5.43
C GLY A 207 17.34 5.49 -4.33
N GLY A 208 17.93 5.87 -3.20
CA GLY A 208 18.04 5.06 -1.99
C GLY A 208 19.20 4.06 -1.99
N LEU A 209 19.88 3.83 -3.11
CA LEU A 209 21.04 2.93 -3.18
C LEU A 209 22.23 3.51 -2.41
N VAL A 210 23.11 2.62 -1.96
CA VAL A 210 24.28 2.98 -1.14
C VAL A 210 25.56 2.71 -1.93
N PHE A 211 26.56 3.56 -1.79
CA PHE A 211 27.87 3.38 -2.40
C PHE A 211 28.96 3.95 -1.48
N ASP A 212 30.18 3.41 -1.57
CA ASP A 212 31.32 3.89 -0.79
C ASP A 212 32.07 4.95 -1.62
N ASP A 213 32.16 6.17 -1.11
CA ASP A 213 32.97 7.23 -1.69
C ASP A 213 34.45 6.95 -1.42
N ILE A 214 35.16 6.54 -2.47
CA ILE A 214 36.58 6.18 -2.43
C ILE A 214 37.51 7.40 -2.40
N ASP A 215 37.01 8.58 -2.75
CA ASP A 215 37.80 9.81 -2.74
C ASP A 215 37.94 10.36 -1.29
N ALA A 216 37.02 9.98 -0.40
CA ALA A 216 37.11 10.26 1.02
C ALA A 216 38.11 9.34 1.74
N LEU A 217 38.91 9.90 2.65
CA LEU A 217 39.78 9.14 3.56
C LEU A 217 39.37 9.35 5.02
N PRO A 218 38.88 8.31 5.72
CA PRO A 218 38.54 6.96 5.25
C PRO A 218 37.33 6.95 4.30
N PRO A 219 37.14 5.89 3.48
CA PRO A 219 36.00 5.79 2.58
C PRO A 219 34.68 5.97 3.34
N VAL A 220 33.81 6.83 2.83
CA VAL A 220 32.55 7.19 3.48
C VAL A 220 31.40 6.52 2.72
N ARG A 221 30.56 5.80 3.46
CA ARG A 221 29.36 5.18 2.91
C ARG A 221 28.27 6.23 2.69
N MET A 222 27.99 6.55 1.44
CA MET A 222 26.98 7.52 1.02
C MET A 222 25.71 6.84 0.53
N ARG A 223 24.58 7.55 0.63
CA ARG A 223 23.29 7.12 0.08
C ARG A 223 22.87 8.04 -1.07
N VAL A 224 22.44 7.49 -2.19
CA VAL A 224 21.83 8.28 -3.26
C VAL A 224 20.50 8.86 -2.77
N SER A 225 20.35 10.17 -2.88
CA SER A 225 19.11 10.88 -2.52
C SER A 225 17.91 10.34 -3.30
N SER A 226 16.81 10.10 -2.59
CA SER A 226 15.56 9.60 -3.18
C SER A 226 14.69 10.69 -3.80
N THR A 227 14.99 11.96 -3.54
CA THR A 227 14.14 13.11 -3.94
C THR A 227 14.84 14.08 -4.88
N LYS A 228 16.18 14.11 -4.88
CA LYS A 228 16.97 15.15 -5.57
C LYS A 228 18.03 14.59 -6.51
N LEU A 229 18.15 15.25 -7.66
CA LEU A 229 19.21 15.08 -8.65
C LEU A 229 19.67 16.47 -9.09
N LYS A 230 20.92 16.62 -9.51
CA LYS A 230 21.48 17.88 -9.99
C LYS A 230 21.78 17.80 -11.48
N TYR A 231 21.27 18.77 -12.24
CA TYR A 231 21.55 18.86 -13.67
C TYR A 231 22.69 19.85 -13.94
N ILE A 232 23.75 19.38 -14.59
CA ILE A 232 24.91 20.19 -14.98
C ILE A 232 24.91 20.35 -16.51
N LYS A 233 24.86 21.58 -17.01
CA LYS A 233 24.66 21.91 -18.45
C LYS A 233 25.60 21.22 -19.45
N ARG A 234 26.78 20.76 -19.01
CA ARG A 234 27.79 20.10 -19.87
C ARG A 234 27.95 18.60 -19.60
N SER A 235 27.36 18.10 -18.51
CA SER A 235 27.63 16.76 -17.97
C SER A 235 26.35 16.00 -17.65
N GLY A 236 25.18 16.61 -17.80
CA GLY A 236 23.88 15.98 -17.61
C GLY A 236 23.46 15.83 -16.14
N TRP A 237 22.58 14.87 -15.88
CA TRP A 237 22.10 14.52 -14.54
C TRP A 237 23.18 13.86 -13.67
N HIS A 238 23.24 14.29 -12.42
CA HIS A 238 24.11 13.77 -11.37
C HIS A 238 23.23 13.31 -10.20
N ALA A 239 23.59 12.16 -9.63
CA ALA A 239 23.01 11.66 -8.39
C ALA A 239 23.56 12.49 -7.21
N MET A 240 22.69 12.83 -6.26
CA MET A 240 23.14 13.52 -5.04
C MET A 240 23.45 12.48 -3.97
N GLY A 241 24.70 12.45 -3.51
CA GLY A 241 25.14 11.62 -2.39
C GLY A 241 24.83 12.31 -1.06
N GLU A 242 24.11 11.61 -0.20
CA GLU A 242 23.84 11.95 1.20
C GLU A 242 24.86 11.24 2.10
N PRO A 243 25.67 11.96 2.89
CA PRO A 243 26.56 11.34 3.86
C PRO A 243 25.77 10.64 4.98
N PRO A 244 26.37 9.69 5.72
CA PRO A 244 25.64 8.82 6.66
C PRO A 244 24.98 9.58 7.81
N ASP A 245 25.53 10.72 8.22
CA ASP A 245 25.01 11.57 9.30
C ASP A 245 23.93 12.57 8.82
N TYR A 246 23.61 12.58 7.52
CA TYR A 246 22.65 13.52 6.96
C TYR A 246 21.21 13.18 7.39
N LYS A 247 20.57 14.10 8.11
CA LYS A 247 19.17 14.01 8.57
C LYS A 247 18.23 15.01 7.89
N GLY A 248 18.64 15.57 6.76
CA GLY A 248 17.82 16.50 5.98
C GLY A 248 16.85 15.79 5.03
N ASP A 249 16.01 16.58 4.37
CA ASP A 249 15.03 16.13 3.35
C ASP A 249 15.63 16.06 1.93
N GLY A 250 16.94 16.18 1.82
CA GLY A 250 17.66 16.27 0.54
C GLY A 250 17.69 17.68 -0.04
N SER A 251 17.23 18.71 0.65
CA SER A 251 17.23 20.10 0.14
C SER A 251 18.58 20.84 0.27
N ASP A 252 19.46 20.36 1.14
CA ASP A 252 20.69 21.06 1.53
C ASP A 252 21.83 20.88 0.52
N ASP A 253 21.89 21.76 -0.48
CA ASP A 253 22.90 21.73 -1.54
C ASP A 253 24.34 21.95 -1.06
N GLU A 254 24.55 22.40 0.19
CA GLU A 254 25.89 22.61 0.75
C GLU A 254 26.51 21.32 1.29
N VAL A 255 25.67 20.35 1.66
CA VAL A 255 26.09 19.06 2.26
C VAL A 255 26.06 17.93 1.23
N LEU A 256 25.25 18.04 0.18
CA LEU A 256 25.08 16.99 -0.81
C LEU A 256 26.10 17.08 -1.94
N GLU A 257 26.71 15.95 -2.27
CA GLU A 257 27.75 15.88 -3.30
C GLU A 257 27.21 15.29 -4.62
N PRO A 258 27.48 15.92 -5.78
CA PRO A 258 27.00 15.42 -7.07
C PRO A 258 27.93 14.36 -7.68
N PHE A 259 27.41 13.16 -7.91
CA PHE A 259 28.10 12.05 -8.58
C PHE A 259 27.55 11.85 -10.00
N ALA A 260 28.44 11.72 -10.98
CA ALA A 260 28.05 11.51 -12.38
C ALA A 260 27.37 10.14 -12.56
N ILE A 261 26.22 10.13 -13.22
CA ILE A 261 25.53 8.89 -13.59
C ILE A 261 26.22 8.33 -14.83
N SER A 262 27.22 7.47 -14.61
CA SER A 262 27.96 6.77 -15.66
C SER A 262 28.36 5.39 -15.19
N GLU A 263 28.69 4.51 -16.15
CA GLU A 263 29.16 3.16 -15.85
C GLU A 263 30.44 3.16 -15.00
N ASP A 264 31.40 4.01 -15.37
CA ASP A 264 32.73 4.11 -14.75
C ASP A 264 32.77 4.90 -13.42
N VAL A 265 31.62 5.39 -12.93
CA VAL A 265 31.58 6.18 -11.68
C VAL A 265 30.50 5.60 -10.78
N LEU A 266 29.27 6.12 -10.84
CA LEU A 266 28.24 5.75 -9.87
C LEU A 266 27.86 4.27 -9.96
N ILE A 267 27.77 3.71 -11.16
CA ILE A 267 27.39 2.30 -11.34
C ILE A 267 28.50 1.38 -10.84
N GLU A 268 29.77 1.67 -11.15
CA GLU A 268 30.91 0.89 -10.62
C GLU A 268 30.97 0.94 -9.09
N LEU A 269 30.79 2.12 -8.49
CA LEU A 269 30.75 2.26 -7.03
C LEU A 269 29.61 1.40 -6.43
N ILE A 270 28.40 1.46 -7.00
CA ILE A 270 27.27 0.62 -6.56
C ILE A 270 27.55 -0.88 -6.79
N LYS A 271 28.20 -1.28 -7.89
CA LYS A 271 28.61 -2.66 -8.17
C LYS A 271 29.55 -3.19 -7.07
N THR A 272 30.44 -2.34 -6.56
CA THR A 272 31.44 -2.73 -5.55
C THR A 272 30.94 -2.65 -4.12
N THR A 273 29.87 -1.92 -3.85
CA THR A 273 29.32 -1.73 -2.50
C THR A 273 28.16 -2.69 -2.21
N GLU A 274 28.25 -3.38 -1.07
CA GLU A 274 27.16 -4.22 -0.56
C GLU A 274 25.94 -3.37 -0.17
N GLN A 275 24.79 -3.68 -0.77
CA GLN A 275 23.54 -2.99 -0.51
C GLN A 275 22.91 -3.47 0.81
N PRO A 276 22.33 -2.56 1.64
CA PRO A 276 21.59 -2.96 2.84
C PRO A 276 20.47 -3.96 2.54
N GLU A 277 20.37 -5.03 3.33
CA GLU A 277 19.34 -6.09 3.18
C GLU A 277 17.91 -5.50 3.09
N ILE A 278 17.63 -4.45 3.86
CA ILE A 278 16.33 -3.76 3.89
C ILE A 278 15.86 -3.24 2.53
N LEU A 279 16.78 -2.94 1.61
CA LEU A 279 16.45 -2.44 0.27
C LEU A 279 16.05 -3.56 -0.69
N ASN A 280 16.33 -4.83 -0.36
CA ASN A 280 16.02 -6.02 -1.17
C ASN A 280 16.40 -5.86 -2.66
N VAL A 281 17.65 -5.43 -2.90
CA VAL A 281 18.16 -5.15 -4.25
C VAL A 281 18.97 -6.34 -4.77
N ARG A 282 18.61 -6.84 -5.95
CA ARG A 282 19.43 -7.81 -6.72
C ARG A 282 20.16 -7.06 -7.82
N LEU A 283 21.49 -7.14 -7.82
CA LEU A 283 22.32 -6.60 -8.90
C LEU A 283 22.26 -7.55 -10.09
N ALA A 284 21.84 -7.05 -11.25
CA ALA A 284 21.98 -7.76 -12.53
C ALA A 284 23.26 -7.25 -13.20
N LEU A 285 24.17 -8.18 -13.51
CA LEU A 285 25.47 -7.81 -14.09
C LEU A 285 25.43 -7.86 -15.62
N ASN A 286 24.53 -8.65 -16.20
CA ASN A 286 24.37 -8.83 -17.64
C ASN A 286 22.88 -8.75 -18.05
N GLU A 287 22.62 -8.45 -19.32
CA GLU A 287 21.27 -8.30 -19.87
C GLU A 287 20.41 -9.58 -19.80
N GLU A 288 21.05 -10.75 -19.88
CA GLU A 288 20.38 -12.06 -19.78
C GLU A 288 19.82 -12.33 -18.37
N GLU A 289 20.42 -11.75 -17.32
CA GLU A 289 19.95 -11.89 -15.93
C GLU A 289 18.82 -10.91 -15.58
N GLY A 290 18.56 -9.92 -16.44
CA GLY A 290 17.51 -8.92 -16.25
C GLY A 290 16.14 -9.34 -16.78
N HIS A 291 16.05 -10.50 -17.44
CA HIS A 291 14.84 -11.05 -18.04
C HIS A 291 14.41 -12.32 -17.28
N ASP A 292 13.90 -12.15 -16.06
CA ASP A 292 13.15 -13.25 -15.43
C ASP A 292 11.82 -13.38 -16.21
N SER A 293 11.81 -14.32 -17.16
CA SER A 293 10.60 -14.89 -17.73
C SER A 293 9.79 -15.53 -16.59
N ASP A 294 8.56 -15.05 -16.42
CA ASP A 294 7.58 -15.53 -15.44
C ASP A 294 6.99 -16.91 -15.82
N ASP A 295 7.82 -17.82 -16.34
CA ASP A 295 7.38 -19.12 -16.83
C ASP A 295 8.38 -20.22 -16.46
N SER A 296 7.83 -21.34 -15.96
CA SER A 296 8.45 -22.64 -15.69
C SER A 296 8.99 -22.88 -14.28
N ASN A 297 8.13 -23.44 -13.42
CA ASN A 297 8.53 -24.61 -12.64
C ASN A 297 7.35 -25.60 -12.56
N ASN A 298 7.10 -26.22 -13.72
CA ASN A 298 6.51 -27.55 -13.75
C ASN A 298 7.65 -28.51 -14.14
N ASP A 299 8.22 -29.20 -13.17
CA ASP A 299 8.75 -30.54 -13.41
C ASP A 299 8.83 -31.38 -12.13
N SER A 300 7.86 -32.28 -12.04
CA SER A 300 8.07 -33.72 -11.92
C SER A 300 9.12 -34.23 -10.91
N VAL A 301 8.60 -34.80 -9.80
CA VAL A 301 9.25 -35.94 -9.14
C VAL A 301 8.38 -37.16 -9.36
N SER A 302 8.78 -37.95 -10.37
CA SER A 302 8.42 -39.36 -10.48
C SER A 302 9.58 -40.17 -9.92
N SER A 303 9.32 -40.95 -8.86
CA SER A 303 9.83 -42.31 -8.54
C SER A 303 9.78 -42.54 -7.03
#